data_AF-A0A1G9T7E5-F1
#
_entry.id   AF-A0A1G9T7E5-F1
#
_cell.length_a   1.000
_cell.length_b   1.000
_cell.length_c   1.000
_cell.angle_alpha   90.00
_cell.angle_beta   90.00
_cell.angle_gamma   90.00
#
_symmetry.space_group_name_H-M   'P 1'
#
loop_
_entity.id
_entity.type
_entity.pdbx_description
1 polymer ?
#
loop_
_entity_poly.entity_id
_entity_poly.type
_entity_poly.pdbx_seq_one_letter_code
_entity_poly.pdbx_strand_id
1 'polypeptide(L)' 'MAHTLRSNIVPGKLVKVVQKQHQRTGQLTEGIVKDILTSSAVHPRGIKVRLTTGIIGRVQQL' A
#
# COMPACT_ATOMS: atom_id res chain seq x y z
N MET A 1 -11.01 -7.04 -1.96
CA MET A 1 -11.39 -5.99 -1.00
C MET A 1 -10.49 -5.91 0.25
N ALA A 2 -9.53 -6.83 0.47
CA ALA A 2 -8.74 -6.81 1.70
C ALA A 2 -7.74 -5.63 1.82
N HIS A 3 -7.26 -5.08 0.70
CA HIS A 3 -6.25 -4.00 0.67
C HIS A 3 -6.80 -2.59 1.04
N THR A 4 -8.12 -2.44 1.14
CA THR A 4 -8.77 -1.16 1.49
C THR A 4 -8.94 -0.99 2.99
N LEU A 5 -8.81 -2.07 3.76
CA LEU A 5 -8.95 -2.08 5.22
C LEU A 5 -7.57 -1.90 5.87
N ARG A 6 -7.44 -0.90 6.74
CA ARG A 6 -6.20 -0.63 7.49
C ARG A 6 -5.83 -1.79 8.39
N SER A 7 -6.80 -2.48 9.00
CA SER A 7 -6.57 -3.63 9.88
C SER A 7 -5.84 -4.79 9.20
N ASN A 8 -5.94 -4.90 7.88
CA ASN A 8 -5.29 -5.96 7.11
C ASN A 8 -3.83 -5.64 6.74
N ILE A 9 -3.36 -4.43 7.03
CA ILE A 9 -2.04 -3.94 6.67
C ILE A 9 -1.30 -3.61 7.96
N VAL A 10 -0.15 -4.22 8.15
CA VAL A 10 0.71 -4.01 9.31
C VAL A 10 2.16 -3.83 8.84
N PRO A 11 2.98 -3.05 9.57
CA PRO A 11 4.43 -3.05 9.35
C PRO A 11 4.99 -4.48 9.35
N GLY A 12 5.95 -4.76 8.46
CA GLY A 12 6.51 -6.09 8.26
C GLY A 12 5.75 -6.98 7.27
N LYS A 13 4.56 -6.60 6.82
CA LYS A 13 3.79 -7.36 5.83
C LYS A 13 4.30 -7.13 4.41
N LEU A 14 4.40 -8.20 3.62
CA LEU A 14 4.63 -8.12 2.17
C LEU A 14 3.37 -7.60 1.48
N VAL A 15 3.50 -6.60 0.63
CA VAL A 15 2.38 -6.02 -0.12
C VAL A 15 2.83 -5.62 -1.52
N LYS A 16 1.87 -5.45 -2.43
CA LYS A 16 2.09 -4.84 -3.74
C LYS A 16 1.40 -3.49 -3.80
N VAL A 17 2.17 -2.46 -4.10
CA VAL A 17 1.71 -1.07 -4.12
C VAL A 17 1.77 -0.49 -5.52
N VAL A 18 0.81 0.38 -5.84
CA VAL A 18 0.91 1.24 -7.02
C VAL A 18 1.51 2.59 -6.62
N GLN A 19 2.57 3.01 -7.30
CA GLN A 19 3.18 4.33 -7.14
C GLN A 19 2.42 5.37 -7.97
N LYS A 20 2.54 6.66 -7.64
CA LYS A 20 1.83 7.73 -8.36
C LYS A 20 2.12 7.71 -9.86
N GLN A 21 3.38 7.54 -10.25
CA GLN A 21 3.77 7.48 -11.66
C GLN A 21 3.24 6.23 -12.39
N HIS A 22 2.88 5.16 -11.66
CA HIS A 22 2.35 3.92 -12.22
C HIS A 22 0.82 3.83 -12.15
N GLN A 23 0.11 4.86 -11.67
CA GLN A 23 -1.36 4.83 -11.57
C GLN A 23 -2.04 4.64 -12.93
N ARG A 24 -1.44 5.13 -14.02
CA ARG A 24 -1.96 4.97 -15.38
C ARG A 24 -1.65 3.60 -15.98
N THR A 25 -0.50 3.01 -15.64
CA THR A 25 -0.05 1.73 -16.20
C THR A 25 -0.49 0.54 -15.36
N GLY A 26 -0.85 0.76 -14.10
CA GLY A 26 -1.19 -0.30 -13.14
C GLY A 26 0.02 -1.08 -12.64
N GLN A 27 1.25 -0.66 -12.96
CA GLN A 27 2.45 -1.38 -12.54
C GLN A 27 2.56 -1.38 -11.00
N LEU A 28 2.68 -2.57 -10.44
CA LEU A 28 2.80 -2.78 -9.02
C LEU A 28 4.27 -2.96 -8.63
N THR A 29 4.61 -2.45 -7.46
CA THR A 29 5.89 -2.65 -6.80
C THR A 29 5.67 -3.47 -5.55
N GLU A 30 6.35 -4.61 -5.46
CA GLU A 30 6.32 -5.45 -4.26
C GLU A 30 7.29 -4.89 -3.20
N GLY A 31 6.93 -5.03 -1.93
CA GLY A 31 7.86 -4.84 -0.84
C GLY A 31 7.21 -4.92 0.54
N ILE A 32 8.05 -4.76 1.57
CA ILE A 32 7.65 -4.87 2.97
C ILE A 32 7.17 -3.52 3.49
N VAL A 33 6.01 -3.47 4.14
CA VAL A 33 5.49 -2.25 4.78
C VAL A 33 6.42 -1.81 5.92
N LYS A 34 6.81 -0.55 5.90
CA LYS A 34 7.48 0.14 7.01
C LYS A 34 6.49 0.98 7.80
N ASP A 35 5.88 1.97 7.14
CA ASP A 35 4.95 2.91 7.78
C ASP A 35 3.58 2.86 7.11
N ILE A 36 2.51 2.96 7.89
CA ILE A 36 1.14 3.16 7.38
C ILE A 36 0.83 4.65 7.40
N LEU A 37 0.54 5.22 6.24
CA LEU A 37 0.34 6.66 6.04
C LEU A 37 -1.14 7.06 5.91
N THR A 38 -2.06 6.10 5.97
CA THR A 38 -3.50 6.35 6.00
C THR A 38 -4.01 6.23 7.42
N SER A 39 -4.65 7.29 7.92
CA SER A 39 -5.26 7.32 9.25
C SER A 39 -6.63 6.64 9.28
N SER A 40 -7.45 6.81 8.23
CA SER A 40 -8.78 6.21 8.12
C SER A 40 -8.72 4.68 8.17
N ALA A 41 -9.71 4.07 8.82
CA ALA A 41 -9.84 2.60 8.91
C ALA A 41 -10.06 1.95 7.53
N VAL A 42 -10.72 2.66 6.60
CA VAL A 42 -11.01 2.19 5.25
C VAL A 42 -10.63 3.28 4.25
N HIS A 43 -10.04 2.89 3.12
CA HIS A 43 -9.76 3.80 2.02
C HIS A 43 -10.11 3.15 0.66
N PRO A 44 -10.93 3.79 -0.19
CA PRO A 44 -11.50 3.17 -1.39
C PRO A 44 -10.45 2.76 -2.42
N ARG A 45 -9.31 3.47 -2.48
CA ARG A 45 -8.20 3.17 -3.41
C ARG A 45 -7.04 2.39 -2.78
N GLY A 46 -7.26 1.85 -1.59
CA GLY A 46 -6.23 1.18 -0.81
C GLY A 46 -5.48 2.07 0.17
N ILE A 47 -4.90 1.42 1.17
CA ILE A 47 -4.14 2.05 2.24
C ILE A 47 -2.81 2.57 1.68
N LYS A 48 -2.48 3.84 1.96
CA LYS A 48 -1.18 4.41 1.63
C LYS A 48 -0.15 3.92 2.63
N VAL A 49 0.97 3.42 2.13
CA VAL A 49 2.08 2.92 2.94
C VAL A 49 3.41 3.44 2.41
N ARG A 50 4.42 3.42 3.28
CA ARG A 50 5.83 3.49 2.90
C ARG A 50 6.42 2.08 3.04
N LEU A 51 7.15 1.63 2.03
CA LEU A 51 7.90 0.38 2.06
C LEU A 51 9.25 0.57 2.76
N THR A 52 9.89 -0.52 3.19
CA THR A 52 11.24 -0.49 3.80
C THR A 52 12.29 0.12 2.88
N THR A 53 12.10 0.01 1.56
CA THR A 53 12.92 0.65 0.52
C THR A 53 12.75 2.17 0.42
N GLY A 54 11.80 2.76 1.16
CA GLY A 54 11.45 4.18 1.10
C GLY A 54 10.36 4.52 0.07
N ILE A 55 9.99 3.56 -0.80
CA ILE A 55 8.94 3.74 -1.81
C ILE A 55 7.59 4.01 -1.15
N ILE A 56 6.83 4.97 -1.68
CA ILE A 56 5.49 5.31 -1.20
C ILE A 56 4.45 4.94 -2.26
N GLY A 57 3.42 4.21 -1.85
CA GLY A 57 2.37 3.77 -2.76
C GLY A 57 1.04 3.46 -2.06
N ARG A 58 0.03 3.14 -2.87
CA ARG A 58 -1.28 2.64 -2.41
C ARG A 58 -1.30 1.13 -2.55
N VAL A 59 -1.63 0.40 -1.50
CA VAL A 59 -1.71 -1.07 -1.57
C VAL A 59 -2.84 -1.50 -2.50
N GLN A 60 -2.52 -2.40 -3.42
CA GLN A 60 -3.48 -3.03 -4.35
C GLN A 60 -3.63 -4.53 -4.08
N GLN A 61 -2.56 -5.19 -3.60
CA GLN A 61 -2.57 -6.60 -3.22
C GLN A 61 -1.81 -6.80 -1.90
N LEU A 62 -2.26 -7.78 -1.11
CA LEU A 62 -1.68 -8.19 0.17
C LEU A 62 -0.88 -9.48 0.03
#